data_AF-A0A943GC54-F1
#
_entry.id   AF-A0A943GC54-F1
#
_cell.length_a   1.000
_cell.length_b   1.000
_cell.length_c   1.000
_cell.angle_alpha   90.00
_cell.angle_beta   90.00
_cell.angle_gamma   90.00
#
_symmetry.space_group_name_H-M   'P 1'
#
loop_
_entity.id
_entity.type
_entity.pdbx_description
1 polymer ?
#
loop_
_entity_poly.entity_id
_entity_poly.type
_entity_poly.pdbx_seq_one_letter_code
_entity_poly.pdbx_strand_id
1 'polypeptide(L)' 'TPKLLLEAIRTLPEEKRKAILLYYFEGMNDTEIAELFNTSRSTIQYRRTSSFEKLRKYLEENADEWDEW' A
#
# COMPACT_ATOMS: atom_id res chain seq x y z
N THR A 1 -11.43 9.88 5.81
CA THR A 1 -12.11 8.81 6.60
C THR A 1 -11.69 7.41 6.11
N PRO A 2 -11.91 6.32 6.88
CA PRO A 2 -11.49 4.94 6.54
C PRO A 2 -11.87 4.48 5.12
N LYS A 3 -12.96 5.03 4.58
CA LYS A 3 -13.45 4.78 3.23
C LYS A 3 -12.48 5.23 2.12
N LEU A 4 -11.84 6.41 2.28
CA LEU A 4 -10.90 6.94 1.27
C LEU A 4 -9.65 6.06 1.16
N LEU A 5 -9.13 5.60 2.31
CA LEU A 5 -8.00 4.68 2.35
C LEU A 5 -8.34 3.33 1.73
N LEU A 6 -9.55 2.82 1.98
CA LEU A 6 -10.02 1.56 1.39
C LEU A 6 -10.10 1.66 -0.14
N GLU A 7 -10.66 2.75 -0.67
CA GLU A 7 -10.72 3.00 -2.11
C GLU A 7 -9.30 3.13 -2.70
N ALA A 8 -8.41 3.88 -2.05
CA ALA A 8 -7.01 3.99 -2.45
C ALA A 8 -6.31 2.62 -2.54
N ILE A 9 -6.48 1.77 -1.52
CA ILE A 9 -5.92 0.41 -1.48
C ILE A 9 -6.52 -0.48 -2.59
N ARG A 10 -7.80 -0.30 -2.94
CA ARG A 10 -8.46 -1.01 -4.04
C ARG A 10 -7.88 -0.64 -5.41
N THR A 11 -7.34 0.57 -5.58
CA THR A 11 -6.68 0.96 -6.85
C THR A 11 -5.32 0.29 -7.07
N LEU A 12 -4.71 -0.27 -6.01
CA LEU A 12 -3.42 -0.95 -6.13
C LEU A 12 -3.57 -2.32 -6.82
N PRO A 13 -2.59 -2.71 -7.68
CA PRO A 13 -2.46 -4.09 -8.14
C PRO A 13 -2.41 -5.07 -6.98
N GLU A 14 -2.90 -6.29 -7.19
CA GLU A 14 -3.04 -7.30 -6.13
C GLU A 14 -1.73 -7.58 -5.37
N GLU A 15 -0.62 -7.75 -6.09
CA GLU A 15 0.72 -7.98 -5.52
C GLU A 15 1.18 -6.83 -4.60
N LYS A 16 0.79 -5.61 -4.94
CA LYS A 16 1.11 -4.39 -4.20
C LYS A 16 0.21 -4.24 -2.96
N ARG A 17 -1.06 -4.55 -3.13
CA ARG A 17 -2.05 -4.59 -2.04
C ARG A 17 -1.65 -5.60 -0.96
N LYS A 18 -1.30 -6.82 -1.36
CA LYS A 18 -0.85 -7.89 -0.46
C LYS A 18 0.37 -7.48 0.36
N ALA A 19 1.38 -6.88 -0.28
CA ALA A 19 2.58 -6.40 0.41
C ALA A 19 2.28 -5.34 1.49
N ILE A 20 1.35 -4.40 1.21
CA ILE A 20 0.94 -3.39 2.19
C ILE A 20 0.14 -4.00 3.35
N LEU A 21 -0.81 -4.89 3.04
CA LEU A 21 -1.63 -5.53 4.07
C LEU A 21 -0.77 -6.32 5.05
N LEU A 22 0.12 -7.16 4.53
CA LEU A 22 0.99 -7.99 5.38
C LEU A 22 1.96 -7.15 6.20
N TYR A 23 2.52 -6.07 5.62
CA TYR A 23 3.48 -5.24 6.34
C TYR A 23 2.85 -4.35 7.42
N TYR A 24 1.78 -3.63 7.07
CA TYR A 24 1.21 -2.62 7.97
C TYR A 24 0.08 -3.14 8.87
N PHE A 25 -0.60 -4.21 8.47
CA PHE A 25 -1.73 -4.76 9.24
C PHE A 25 -1.38 -6.08 9.93
N GLU A 26 -0.64 -6.97 9.28
CA GLU A 26 -0.20 -8.25 9.88
C GLU A 26 1.17 -8.16 10.57
N GLY A 27 1.89 -7.04 10.43
CA GLY A 27 3.17 -6.80 11.10
C GLY A 27 4.35 -7.60 10.57
N MET A 28 4.23 -8.22 9.39
CA MET A 28 5.30 -8.99 8.76
C MET A 28 6.38 -8.08 8.18
N ASN A 29 7.64 -8.50 8.23
CA ASN A 29 8.75 -7.77 7.62
C ASN A 29 8.98 -8.19 6.14
N ASP A 30 9.81 -7.45 5.41
CA ASP A 30 10.04 -7.71 3.97
C ASP A 30 10.58 -9.12 3.68
N THR A 31 11.34 -9.70 4.61
CA THR A 31 11.92 -11.04 4.45
C THR A 31 10.83 -12.10 4.58
N GLU A 32 10.00 -12.03 5.62
CA GLU A 32 8.89 -12.97 5.83
C GLU A 32 7.89 -12.92 4.66
N ILE A 33 7.60 -11.72 4.17
CA ILE A 33 6.73 -11.53 3.00
C ILE A 33 7.40 -12.07 1.73
N ALA A 34 8.71 -11.89 1.56
CA ALA A 34 9.43 -12.39 0.41
C ALA A 34 9.47 -13.92 0.37
N GLU A 35 9.65 -14.56 1.53
CA GLU A 35 9.56 -16.01 1.71
C GLU A 35 8.15 -16.51 1.37
N LEU A 36 7.10 -15.84 1.87
CA LEU A 36 5.71 -16.20 1.60
C LEU A 36 5.36 -16.18 0.10
N PHE A 37 5.89 -15.22 -0.65
CA PHE A 37 5.64 -15.09 -2.10
C PHE A 37 6.72 -15.74 -2.97
N ASN A 38 7.69 -16.45 -2.37
CA ASN A 38 8.84 -17.03 -3.06
C ASN A 38 9.52 -16.03 -4.04
N THR A 39 9.76 -14.82 -3.55
CA THR A 39 10.37 -13.71 -4.30
C THR A 39 11.52 -13.09 -3.53
N SER A 40 12.18 -12.09 -4.11
CA SER A 40 13.29 -11.42 -3.42
C SER A 40 12.81 -10.35 -2.44
N ARG A 41 13.57 -10.13 -1.36
CA ARG A 41 13.31 -9.04 -0.39
C ARG A 41 13.24 -7.67 -1.07
N SER A 42 14.11 -7.42 -2.06
CA SER A 42 14.12 -6.15 -2.81
C SER A 42 12.86 -5.98 -3.67
N THR A 43 12.29 -7.06 -4.19
CA THR A 43 11.00 -7.03 -4.89
C THR A 43 9.87 -6.62 -3.95
N ILE A 44 9.82 -7.17 -2.72
CA ILE A 44 8.82 -6.78 -1.71
C ILE A 44 9.03 -5.33 -1.28
N GLN A 45 10.28 -4.93 -1.01
CA GLN A 45 10.61 -3.55 -0.66
C GLN A 45 10.11 -2.58 -1.74
N TYR A 46 10.38 -2.87 -3.01
CA TYR A 46 9.89 -2.06 -4.14
C TYR A 46 8.36 -2.03 -4.20
N ARG A 47 7.69 -3.18 -4.02
CA ARG A 47 6.23 -3.24 -3.98
C ARG A 47 5.68 -2.38 -2.85
N ARG A 48 6.27 -2.40 -1.65
CA ARG A 48 5.85 -1.57 -0.52
C ARG A 48 6.06 -0.08 -0.79
N THR A 49 7.28 0.34 -1.13
CA THR A 49 7.61 1.77 -1.31
C THR A 49 6.78 2.40 -2.43
N SER A 50 6.72 1.74 -3.59
CA SER A 50 5.94 2.25 -4.73
C SER A 50 4.43 2.21 -4.51
N SER A 51 3.93 1.36 -3.60
CA SER A 51 2.51 1.37 -3.21
C SER A 51 2.22 2.49 -2.25
N PHE A 52 3.13 2.76 -1.30
CA PHE A 52 2.99 3.86 -0.36
C PHE A 52 2.99 5.21 -1.08
N GLU A 53 3.86 5.41 -2.08
CA GLU A 53 3.86 6.60 -2.93
C GLU A 53 2.53 6.79 -3.67
N LYS A 54 1.96 5.71 -4.21
CA LYS A 54 0.64 5.75 -4.88
C LYS A 54 -0.48 6.10 -3.91
N LEU A 55 -0.49 5.50 -2.72
CA LEU A 55 -1.48 5.80 -1.68
C LEU A 55 -1.35 7.26 -1.24
N ARG A 56 -0.13 7.74 -1.00
CA ARG A 56 0.12 9.14 -0.64
C ARG A 56 -0.42 10.09 -1.71
N LYS A 57 -0.07 9.87 -2.98
CA LYS A 57 -0.53 10.71 -4.09
C LYS A 57 -2.06 10.70 -4.20
N TYR A 58 -2.69 9.53 -4.11
CA TYR A 58 -4.15 9.42 -4.12
C TYR A 58 -4.77 10.21 -2.97
N LEU A 59 -4.22 10.08 -1.76
CA LEU A 59 -4.73 10.81 -0.60
C LEU A 59 -4.52 12.32 -0.72
N GLU A 60 -3.39 12.79 -1.26
CA GLU A 60 -3.12 14.21 -1.52
C GLU A 60 -4.10 14.77 -2.57
N GLU A 61 -4.28 14.08 -3.70
CA GLU A 61 -5.20 14.50 -4.78
C GLU A 61 -6.67 14.51 -4.35
N ASN A 62 -7.05 13.65 -3.40
CA ASN A 62 -8.42 13.58 -2.87
C ASN A 62 -8.56 14.30 -1.52
N ALA A 63 -7.51 14.98 -1.05
CA ALA A 63 -7.57 15.82 0.16
C ALA A 63 -8.01 17.25 -0.16
N ASP A 64 -7.81 17.74 -1.38
CA ASP A 64 -8.23 19.10 -1.77
C ASP A 64 -9.76 19.25 -1.95
N GLU A 65 -10.51 18.15 -2.05
CA GLU A 65 -11.98 18.14 -2.00
C GLU A 65 -12.55 18.41 -0.58
N TRP A 66 -11.70 18.57 0.44
CA TRP A 66 -12.12 18.79 1.83
C TRP A 66 -12.18 20.26 2.29
N ASP A 67 -11.71 21.22 1.48
CA ASP A 67 -11.74 22.66 1.83
C ASP A 67 -13.03 23.39 1.38
N GLU A 68 -13.97 22.68 0.75
CA GLU A 68 -15.29 23.21 0.38
C GLU A 68 -16.43 22.68 1.29
N TRP A 69 -16.31 22.88 2.62
CA TRP A 69 -17.49 22.89 3.52
C TRP A 69 -17.30 23.79 4.75
#